data_AF-A0A4R4P1Z6-F1
#
_entry.id   AF-A0A4R4P1Z6-F1
#
_cell.length_a   1.000
_cell.length_b   1.000
_cell.length_c   1.000
_cell.angle_alpha   90.00
_cell.angle_beta   90.00
_cell.angle_gamma   90.00
#
_symmetry.space_group_name_H-M   'P 1'
#
loop_
_entity.id
_entity.type
_entity.pdbx_description
1 polymer ?
#
loop_
_entity_poly.entity_id
_entity_poly.type
_entity_poly.pdbx_seq_one_letter_code
_entity_poly.pdbx_strand_id
1 'polypeptide(L)'
;MAEAYGRGRRNGFEQGMEIGRAGAERTIEHLRRRIQELEKEDADEATPVTDGGGDQIVEVNGYAYRWTGQPPLCVGDQVLLPENYVSRFKHGPGPFTGTVTGLGSTYQGELASILRRLPAGATDDD
;
A
#
# COMPACT_ATOMS: atom_id res chain seq x y z
N MET A 1 45.17 -35.49 -17.24
CA MET A 1 44.25 -35.61 -16.08
C MET A 1 43.75 -34.27 -15.54
N ALA A 2 44.51 -33.16 -15.63
CA ALA A 2 44.08 -31.85 -15.13
C ALA A 2 42.89 -31.21 -15.90
N GLU A 3 42.76 -31.44 -17.21
CA GLU A 3 41.70 -30.85 -18.04
C GLU A 3 40.31 -31.48 -17.86
N ALA A 4 40.23 -32.71 -17.35
CA ALA A 4 38.96 -33.39 -17.08
C ALA A 4 38.32 -32.87 -15.79
N TYR A 5 39.14 -32.65 -14.75
CA TYR A 5 38.71 -32.07 -13.48
C TYR A 5 38.23 -30.61 -13.62
N GLY A 6 38.86 -29.82 -14.50
CA GLY A 6 38.47 -28.43 -14.75
C GLY A 6 37.14 -28.27 -15.50
N ARG A 7 36.69 -29.29 -16.25
CA ARG A 7 35.41 -29.30 -16.98
C ARG A 7 34.24 -29.72 -16.09
N GLY A 8 34.40 -30.77 -15.28
CA GLY A 8 33.35 -31.21 -14.36
C GLY A 8 32.97 -30.13 -13.33
N ARG A 9 33.95 -29.37 -12.83
CA ARG A 9 33.73 -28.29 -11.86
C ARG A 9 32.98 -27.09 -12.44
N ARG A 10 33.23 -26.75 -13.71
CA ARG A 10 32.51 -25.65 -14.40
C ARG A 10 31.06 -26.04 -14.68
N ASN A 11 30.83 -27.24 -15.21
CA ASN A 11 29.49 -27.73 -15.51
C ASN A 11 28.61 -27.88 -14.25
N GLY A 12 29.18 -28.34 -13.13
CA GLY A 12 28.45 -28.44 -11.86
C GLY A 12 28.10 -27.08 -11.24
N PHE A 13 28.97 -26.09 -11.42
CA PHE A 13 28.73 -24.72 -10.93
C PHE A 13 27.65 -24.00 -11.76
N GLU A 14 27.69 -24.14 -13.08
CA GLU A 14 26.67 -23.57 -13.98
C GLU A 14 25.30 -24.22 -13.76
N GLN A 15 25.22 -25.56 -13.65
CA GLN A 15 23.97 -26.26 -13.36
C GLN A 15 23.41 -25.92 -11.97
N GLY A 16 24.26 -25.78 -10.95
CA GLY A 16 23.83 -25.37 -9.61
C GLY A 16 23.25 -23.96 -9.57
N MET A 17 23.82 -23.04 -10.38
CA MET A 17 23.34 -21.67 -10.48
C MET A 17 22.00 -21.57 -11.22
N GLU A 18 21.82 -22.35 -12.28
CA GLU A 18 20.59 -22.39 -13.08
C GLU A 18 19.41 -23.01 -12.31
N ILE A 19 19.67 -24.09 -11.57
CA ILE A 19 18.66 -24.74 -10.70
C ILE A 19 18.29 -23.81 -9.52
N GLY A 20 19.26 -23.12 -8.93
CA GLY A 20 19.01 -22.13 -7.87
C GLY A 20 18.18 -20.94 -8.35
N ARG A 21 18.47 -20.44 -9.56
CA ARG A 21 17.75 -19.32 -10.18
C ARG A 21 16.30 -19.69 -10.53
N ALA A 22 16.10 -20.86 -11.15
CA ALA A 22 14.75 -21.33 -11.50
C ALA A 22 13.89 -21.62 -10.25
N GLY A 23 14.49 -22.10 -9.16
CA GLY A 23 13.81 -22.28 -7.87
C GLY A 23 13.43 -20.95 -7.22
N ALA A 24 14.33 -19.96 -7.26
CA ALA A 24 14.08 -18.62 -6.74
C ALA A 24 12.98 -17.89 -7.53
N GLU A 25 12.99 -17.97 -8.86
CA GLU A 25 11.98 -17.35 -9.73
C GLU A 25 10.57 -17.89 -9.45
N ARG A 26 10.42 -19.21 -9.31
CA ARG A 26 9.13 -19.83 -8.94
C ARG A 26 8.64 -19.40 -7.56
N THR A 27 9.55 -19.23 -6.60
CA THR A 27 9.21 -18.79 -5.25
C THR A 27 8.76 -17.32 -5.26
N ILE A 28 9.46 -16.47 -6.00
CA ILE A 28 9.09 -15.05 -6.17
C ILE A 28 7.72 -14.93 -6.85
N GLU A 29 7.45 -15.73 -7.88
CA GLU A 29 6.15 -15.73 -8.56
C GLU A 29 5.02 -16.19 -7.63
N HIS A 30 5.24 -17.26 -6.88
CA HIS A 30 4.26 -17.76 -5.91
C HIS A 30 3.95 -16.72 -4.82
N LEU A 31 4.98 -16.08 -4.26
CA LEU A 31 4.82 -15.01 -3.26
C LEU A 31 4.11 -13.79 -3.83
N ARG A 32 4.42 -13.37 -5.06
CA ARG A 32 3.72 -12.26 -5.73
C ARG A 32 2.24 -12.55 -5.92
N ARG A 33 1.90 -13.77 -6.36
CA ARG A 33 0.48 -14.18 -6.50
C ARG A 33 -0.21 -14.20 -5.14
N ARG A 34 0.47 -14.67 -4.09
CA ARG A 34 -0.10 -14.71 -2.73
C ARG A 34 -0.38 -13.32 -2.18
N ILE A 35 0.52 -12.36 -2.42
CA ILE A 35 0.30 -10.95 -2.06
C ILE A 35 -0.95 -10.40 -2.78
N GLN A 36 -1.07 -10.63 -4.09
CA GLN A 36 -2.22 -10.14 -4.87
C GLN A 36 -3.54 -10.77 -4.43
N GLU A 37 -3.54 -12.05 -4.04
CA GLU A 37 -4.73 -12.72 -3.48
C GLU A 37 -5.16 -12.07 -2.16
N LEU A 38 -4.19 -11.84 -1.26
CA LEU A 38 -4.46 -11.20 0.04
C LEU A 38 -4.96 -9.76 -0.12
N GLU A 39 -4.31 -8.97 -0.98
CA GLU A 39 -4.75 -7.59 -1.29
C GLU A 39 -6.18 -7.54 -1.84
N LYS A 40 -6.62 -8.60 -2.53
CA LYS A 40 -7.98 -8.69 -3.08
C LYS A 40 -9.00 -9.14 -2.04
N GLU A 41 -8.62 -10.06 -1.15
CA GLU A 41 -9.47 -10.52 -0.04
C GLU A 41 -9.78 -9.37 0.94
N ASP A 42 -8.83 -8.48 1.21
CA ASP A 42 -9.02 -7.31 2.08
C ASP A 42 -9.91 -6.21 1.42
N ALA A 43 -10.04 -6.21 0.09
CA ALA A 43 -10.76 -5.17 -0.65
C ALA A 43 -12.27 -5.41 -0.80
N ASP A 44 -12.71 -6.67 -0.86
CA ASP A 44 -14.11 -7.01 -1.20
C ASP A 44 -15.09 -6.94 -0.01
N GLU A 45 -14.60 -6.76 1.23
CA GLU A 45 -15.46 -6.61 2.42
C GLU A 45 -14.91 -5.56 3.41
N ALA A 46 -14.54 -4.39 2.91
CA ALA A 46 -14.04 -3.29 3.73
C ALA A 46 -15.16 -2.68 4.60
N THR A 47 -15.41 -3.32 5.73
CA THR A 47 -16.26 -2.76 6.80
C THR A 47 -15.49 -1.61 7.45
N PRO A 48 -16.13 -0.46 7.76
CA PRO A 48 -15.47 0.64 8.46
C PRO A 48 -14.85 0.17 9.78
N VAL A 49 -13.52 0.21 9.88
CA VAL A 49 -12.80 -0.12 11.11
C VAL A 49 -12.65 1.14 11.95
N THR A 50 -13.39 1.18 13.06
CA THR A 50 -13.34 2.25 14.05
C THR A 50 -12.46 1.81 15.22
N ASP A 51 -11.62 2.70 15.72
CA ASP A 51 -10.90 2.48 16.96
C ASP A 51 -11.85 2.49 18.17
N GLY A 52 -11.36 2.04 19.33
CA GLY A 52 -12.15 2.01 20.57
C GLY A 52 -12.61 3.38 21.08
N GLY A 53 -12.16 4.47 20.46
CA GLY A 53 -12.57 5.85 20.75
C GLY A 53 -13.68 6.38 19.84
N GLY A 54 -14.08 5.64 18.82
CA GLY A 54 -15.06 6.10 17.83
C GLY A 54 -14.45 6.83 16.63
N ASP A 55 -13.12 6.94 16.57
CA ASP A 55 -12.40 7.50 15.43
C ASP A 55 -12.13 6.40 14.41
N GLN A 56 -12.40 6.68 13.14
CA GLN A 56 -12.13 5.74 12.06
C GLN A 56 -10.70 5.94 11.55
N ILE A 57 -9.97 4.84 11.36
CA ILE A 57 -8.66 4.88 10.69
C ILE A 57 -8.88 4.54 9.22
N VAL A 58 -8.33 5.36 8.33
CA VAL A 58 -8.45 5.18 6.88
C VAL A 58 -7.10 5.41 6.21
N GLU A 59 -6.92 4.79 5.05
CA GLU A 59 -5.77 5.06 4.19
C GLU A 59 -6.17 5.98 3.06
N VAL A 60 -5.37 7.03 2.85
CA VAL A 60 -5.56 8.03 1.80
C VAL A 60 -4.26 8.15 1.03
N ASN A 61 -4.28 7.80 -0.25
CA ASN A 61 -3.10 7.78 -1.12
C ASN A 61 -1.91 6.99 -0.53
N GLY A 62 -2.18 5.89 0.18
CA GLY A 62 -1.16 5.02 0.79
C GLY A 62 -0.60 5.50 2.14
N TYR A 63 -1.22 6.50 2.76
CA TYR A 63 -0.87 6.97 4.11
C TYR A 63 -2.08 6.84 5.05
N ALA A 64 -1.82 6.43 6.28
CA ALA A 64 -2.85 6.30 7.31
C ALA A 64 -3.23 7.68 7.89
N TYR A 65 -4.53 7.90 8.04
CA TYR A 65 -5.10 9.09 8.66
C TYR A 65 -6.25 8.71 9.59
N ARG A 66 -6.56 9.63 10.49
CA ARG A 66 -7.67 9.50 11.43
C ARG A 66 -8.86 10.36 11.00
N TRP A 67 -10.05 9.78 11.03
CA TRP A 67 -11.31 10.45 10.76
C TRP A 67 -12.18 10.44 12.00
N THR A 68 -12.51 11.64 12.50
CA THR A 68 -13.36 11.83 13.68
C THR A 68 -14.75 12.33 13.32
N GLY A 69 -15.02 12.54 12.03
CA GLY A 69 -16.28 13.06 11.54
C GLY A 69 -17.35 11.99 11.34
N GLN A 70 -18.58 12.43 11.09
CA GLN A 70 -19.68 11.56 10.70
C GLN A 70 -20.26 12.02 9.35
N PRO A 71 -20.75 11.09 8.51
CA PRO A 71 -20.70 9.63 8.68
C PRO A 71 -19.28 9.04 8.51
N PRO A 72 -19.06 7.75 8.82
CA PRO A 72 -17.82 7.05 8.47
C PRO A 72 -17.50 7.20 6.97
N LEU A 73 -16.22 7.25 6.66
CA LEU A 73 -15.71 7.29 5.29
C LEU A 73 -15.70 5.90 4.67
N CYS A 74 -15.94 5.86 3.36
CA CYS A 74 -15.82 4.67 2.53
C CYS A 74 -14.64 4.82 1.56
N VAL A 75 -14.16 3.69 1.04
CA VAL A 75 -13.20 3.70 -0.08
C VAL A 75 -13.82 4.45 -1.27
N GLY A 76 -13.03 5.34 -1.87
CA GLY A 76 -13.46 6.24 -2.95
C GLY A 76 -13.95 7.62 -2.47
N ASP A 77 -14.15 7.84 -1.17
CA ASP A 77 -14.51 9.16 -0.67
C ASP A 77 -13.38 10.16 -0.86
N GLN A 78 -13.72 11.38 -1.27
CA GLN A 78 -12.79 12.49 -1.31
C GLN A 78 -12.75 13.22 0.03
N VAL A 79 -11.54 13.52 0.47
CA VAL A 79 -11.27 14.17 1.76
C VAL A 79 -10.23 15.27 1.61
N LEU A 80 -10.34 16.29 2.47
CA LEU A 80 -9.33 17.33 2.61
C LEU A 80 -8.39 16.95 3.74
N LEU A 81 -7.11 16.85 3.42
CA LEU A 81 -6.04 16.47 4.33
C LEU A 81 -5.25 17.70 4.81
N PRO A 82 -4.72 17.66 6.04
CA PRO A 82 -3.81 18.70 6.51
C PRO A 82 -2.51 18.66 5.71
N GLU A 83 -1.85 19.81 5.65
CA GLU A 83 -0.51 19.89 5.07
C GLU A 83 0.48 19.04 5.89
N ASN A 84 1.31 18.26 5.20
CA ASN A 84 2.49 17.63 5.76
C ASN A 84 3.73 17.95 4.90
N TYR A 85 4.91 17.56 5.36
CA TYR A 85 6.16 17.85 4.65
C TYR A 85 6.16 17.32 3.20
N VAL A 86 5.63 16.11 2.99
CA VAL A 86 5.55 15.47 1.67
C VAL A 86 4.53 16.18 0.77
N SER A 87 3.38 16.56 1.33
CA SER A 87 2.33 17.24 0.59
C SER A 87 2.74 18.65 0.19
N ARG A 88 3.47 19.37 1.06
CA ARG A 88 4.03 20.68 0.71
C ARG A 88 4.92 20.59 -0.53
N PHE A 89 5.76 19.54 -0.60
CA PHE A 89 6.64 19.32 -1.73
C PHE A 89 5.87 18.91 -3.00
N LYS A 90 4.84 18.06 -2.87
CA LYS A 90 4.12 17.47 -4.00
C LYS A 90 2.97 18.34 -4.55
N HIS A 91 2.26 19.03 -3.67
CA HIS A 91 1.03 19.77 -3.96
C HIS A 91 1.14 21.28 -3.71
N GLY A 92 2.27 21.74 -3.17
CA GLY A 92 2.43 23.12 -2.73
C GLY A 92 1.95 23.32 -1.29
N PRO A 93 2.12 24.53 -0.74
CA PRO A 93 1.70 24.85 0.62
C PRO A 93 0.17 24.80 0.73
N GLY A 94 -0.33 24.30 1.86
CA GLY A 94 -1.74 24.24 2.21
C GLY A 94 -2.33 22.82 2.29
N PRO A 95 -3.61 22.75 2.72
CA PRO A 95 -4.38 21.51 2.68
C PRO A 95 -4.51 20.97 1.25
N PHE A 96 -4.62 19.66 1.12
CA PHE A 96 -4.71 19.00 -0.19
C PHE A 96 -5.81 17.95 -0.21
N THR A 97 -6.36 17.69 -1.39
CA THR A 97 -7.40 16.67 -1.58
C THR A 97 -6.76 15.29 -1.76
N GLY A 98 -7.34 14.29 -1.08
CA GLY A 98 -7.00 12.89 -1.23
C GLY A 98 -8.25 12.03 -1.42
N THR A 99 -8.05 10.81 -1.93
CA THR A 99 -9.11 9.80 -2.05
C THR A 99 -8.82 8.67 -1.09
N VAL A 100 -9.82 8.26 -0.31
CA VAL A 100 -9.71 7.11 0.59
C VAL A 100 -9.48 5.86 -0.26
N THR A 101 -8.34 5.22 -0.08
CA THR A 101 -7.93 4.01 -0.79
C THR A 101 -8.13 2.74 0.01
N GLY A 102 -8.26 2.85 1.34
CA GLY A 102 -8.44 1.70 2.23
C GLY A 102 -9.06 2.08 3.57
N LEU A 103 -9.61 1.10 4.28
CA LEU A 103 -10.16 1.25 5.62
C LEU A 103 -9.31 0.46 6.61
N GLY A 104 -9.04 1.04 7.77
CA GLY A 104 -8.05 0.53 8.70
C GLY A 104 -6.62 0.76 8.24
N SER A 105 -5.67 0.60 9.16
CA SER A 105 -4.24 0.55 8.87
C SER A 105 -3.52 -0.20 9.98
N THR A 106 -2.42 -0.87 9.66
CA THR A 106 -1.56 -1.52 10.67
C THR A 106 -0.60 -0.54 11.33
N TYR A 107 -0.62 0.74 10.94
CA TYR A 107 0.24 1.77 11.50
C TYR A 107 -0.15 2.13 12.93
N GLN A 108 0.81 2.07 13.85
CA GLN A 108 0.60 2.29 15.30
C GLN A 108 1.13 3.64 15.82
N GLY A 109 1.66 4.50 14.94
CA GLY A 109 2.18 5.81 15.32
C GLY A 109 1.10 6.90 15.40
N GLU A 110 1.53 8.14 15.66
CA GLU A 110 0.63 9.29 15.68
C GLU A 110 0.03 9.54 14.28
N LEU A 111 -1.30 9.62 14.22
CA LEU A 111 -2.05 9.83 12.99
C LEU A 111 -2.52 11.28 12.90
N ALA A 112 -2.28 11.90 11.75
CA ALA A 112 -2.88 13.18 11.43
C ALA A 112 -4.39 13.01 11.20
N SER A 113 -5.17 13.99 11.65
CA SER A 113 -6.63 13.99 11.47
C SER A 113 -7.01 14.59 10.11
N ILE A 114 -7.92 13.92 9.40
CA ILE A 114 -8.59 14.44 8.20
C ILE A 114 -9.39 15.68 8.59
N LEU A 115 -9.29 16.75 7.79
CA LEU A 115 -9.94 18.02 8.09
C LEU A 115 -11.45 17.98 7.80
N ARG A 116 -11.83 17.43 6.65
CA ARG A 116 -13.24 17.26 6.25
C ARG A 116 -13.40 16.29 5.08
N ARG A 117 -14.59 15.70 4.95
CA ARG A 117 -15.06 15.05 3.72
C ARG A 117 -15.47 16.10 2.69
N LEU A 118 -15.13 15.87 1.43
CA LEU A 118 -15.58 16.70 0.31
C LEU A 118 -16.84 16.08 -0.33
N PRO A 119 -17.75 16.91 -0.87
CA PRO A 119 -18.91 16.39 -1.60
C PRO A 119 -18.45 15.65 -2.86
N ALA A 120 -19.02 14.48 -3.12
CA ALA A 120 -18.77 13.74 -4.34
C ALA A 120 -19.21 14.59 -5.55
N GLY A 121 -18.27 15.06 -6.36
CA GLY A 121 -18.55 15.91 -7.52
C GLY A 121 -18.02 17.34 -7.43
N ALA A 122 -17.18 17.69 -6.45
CA ALA A 122 -16.37 18.90 -6.53
C ALA A 122 -15.20 18.71 -7.51
N THR A 123 -15.50 18.36 -8.76
CA THR A 123 -14.62 18.72 -9.87
C THR A 123 -14.76 20.23 -10.01
N ASP A 124 -13.65 20.95 -9.80
CA ASP A 124 -13.55 22.38 -10.08
C ASP A 124 -14.14 22.68 -11.46
N ASP A 125 -15.29 23.36 -11.45
CA ASP A 125 -15.85 24.08 -12.59
C ASP A 125 -15.21 25.48 -12.50
N ASP A 126 -14.14 25.70 -13.27
CA ASP A 126 -13.62 27.02 -13.64
C ASP A 126 -12.91 26.97 -15.01
#